data_AF-A0A4R5PF38-F1
#
_entry.id   AF-A0A4R5PF38-F1
#
_cell.length_a   1.000
_cell.length_b   1.000
_cell.length_c   1.000
_cell.angle_alpha   90.00
_cell.angle_beta   90.00
_cell.angle_gamma   90.00
#
_symmetry.space_group_name_H-M   'P 1'
#
loop_
_entity.id
_entity.type
_entity.pdbx_description
1 polymer ?
#
loop_
_entity_poly.entity_id
_entity_poly.type
_entity_poly.pdbx_seq_one_letter_code
_entity_poly.pdbx_strand_id
1 'polypeptide(L)' 'MNIGEIPAFHCISDSAGGENLFVLKYGDETEVGPFQCSSREVGLICVDTSTSRGFRLAQQSYEFFP' A
#
# COMPACT_ATOMS: atom_id res chain seq x y z
N MET A 1 12.33 11.35 -12.67
CA MET A 1 12.97 11.75 -11.40
C MET A 1 14.28 12.42 -11.72
N ASN A 2 14.40 13.70 -11.39
CA ASN A 2 15.68 14.42 -11.43
C ASN A 2 16.27 14.44 -10.02
N ILE A 3 17.60 14.48 -9.93
CA ILE A 3 18.32 14.59 -8.66
C ILE A 3 18.03 15.99 -8.07
N GLY A 4 17.47 16.04 -6.86
CA GLY A 4 17.24 17.29 -6.10
C GLY A 4 15.81 17.85 -6.10
N GLU A 5 14.82 17.11 -6.63
CA GLU A 5 13.40 17.51 -6.59
C GLU A 5 12.80 17.31 -5.17
N ILE A 6 11.90 18.22 -4.75
CA ILE A 6 11.18 18.08 -3.48
C ILE A 6 10.39 16.76 -3.50
N PRO A 7 10.48 15.91 -2.46
CA PRO A 7 9.71 14.69 -2.39
C PRO A 7 8.21 14.98 -2.57
N ALA A 8 7.62 14.42 -3.61
CA ALA A 8 6.20 14.54 -3.90
C ALA A 8 5.61 13.17 -4.19
N PHE A 9 4.38 12.93 -3.71
CA PHE A 9 3.58 11.83 -4.25
C PHE A 9 3.19 12.18 -5.68
N HIS A 10 3.78 11.47 -6.64
CA HIS A 10 3.28 11.45 -8.00
C HIS A 10 2.30 10.29 -8.11
N CYS A 11 1.12 10.53 -8.68
CA CYS A 11 0.19 9.47 -9.08
C CYS A 11 0.79 8.71 -10.28
N ILE A 12 1.77 7.84 -10.03
CA ILE A 12 2.21 6.85 -11.01
C ILE A 12 1.34 5.63 -10.74
N SER A 13 0.17 5.57 -11.36
CA SER A 13 -0.78 4.49 -11.10
C SER A 13 -1.39 3.96 -12.38
N ASP A 14 -1.41 2.64 -12.50
CA ASP A 14 -2.61 1.93 -12.90
C ASP A 14 -3.47 1.77 -11.63
N SER A 15 -4.09 2.85 -11.14
CA SER A 15 -5.04 2.73 -10.04
C SER A 15 -6.35 2.21 -10.62
N ALA A 16 -6.70 0.97 -10.27
CA ALA A 16 -8.03 0.46 -10.54
C ALA A 16 -9.01 1.14 -9.57
N GLY A 17 -9.61 2.25 -9.99
CA GLY A 17 -10.74 2.91 -9.36
C GLY A 17 -12.06 2.40 -9.94
N GLY A 18 -13.02 1.98 -9.12
CA GLY A 18 -14.35 1.55 -9.58
C GLY A 18 -15.41 1.74 -8.50
N GLU A 19 -16.67 1.88 -8.90
CA GLU A 19 -17.78 2.18 -7.97
C GLU A 19 -18.06 1.05 -6.94
N ASN A 20 -17.43 -0.11 -7.09
CA ASN A 20 -17.56 -1.28 -6.22
C ASN A 20 -16.23 -1.79 -5.63
N LEU A 21 -15.25 -0.90 -5.42
CA LEU A 21 -14.07 -1.29 -4.66
C LEU A 21 -14.47 -1.64 -3.23
N PHE A 22 -14.23 -2.88 -2.82
CA PHE A 22 -14.51 -3.34 -1.47
C PHE A 22 -13.59 -2.62 -0.49
N VAL A 23 -14.16 -2.19 0.64
CA VAL A 23 -13.41 -1.62 1.75
C VAL A 23 -13.11 -2.75 2.73
N LEU A 24 -11.82 -3.03 2.96
CA LEU A 24 -11.39 -3.98 3.97
C LEU A 24 -11.54 -3.37 5.37
N LYS A 25 -12.28 -4.03 6.25
CA LYS A 25 -12.32 -3.69 7.68
C LYS A 25 -11.02 -4.15 8.36
N TYR A 26 -10.73 -3.61 9.53
CA TYR A 26 -9.64 -4.14 10.34
C TYR A 26 -9.93 -5.60 10.74
N GLY A 27 -8.90 -6.44 10.62
CA GLY A 27 -9.03 -7.89 10.75
C GLY A 27 -9.20 -8.60 9.42
N ASP A 28 -9.77 -7.94 8.40
CA ASP A 28 -9.97 -8.55 7.09
C ASP A 28 -8.64 -8.85 6.41
N GLU A 29 -8.69 -9.86 5.54
CA GLU A 29 -7.58 -10.27 4.69
C GLU A 29 -8.05 -10.39 3.24
N THR A 30 -7.15 -10.18 2.31
CA THR A 30 -7.38 -10.34 0.87
C THR A 30 -6.11 -10.80 0.19
N GLU A 31 -6.27 -11.42 -0.97
CA GLU A 31 -5.16 -11.74 -1.87
C GLU A 31 -5.14 -10.74 -3.03
N VAL A 32 -3.95 -10.24 -3.37
CA VAL A 32 -3.73 -9.38 -4.55
C VAL A 32 -2.50 -9.89 -5.28
N GLY A 33 -2.70 -10.63 -6.36
CA GLY A 33 -1.61 -11.33 -7.04
C GLY A 33 -0.90 -12.30 -6.07
N PRO A 34 0.45 -12.27 -5.94
CA PRO A 34 1.17 -13.15 -5.03
C PRO A 34 1.14 -12.71 -3.55
N PHE A 35 0.51 -11.57 -3.24
CA PHE A 35 0.51 -10.99 -1.91
C PHE A 35 -0.71 -11.39 -1.09
N GLN A 36 -0.47 -11.91 0.11
CA GLN A 36 -1.47 -11.95 1.18
C GLN A 36 -1.45 -10.61 1.91
N CYS A 37 -2.55 -9.86 1.82
CA CYS A 37 -2.70 -8.55 2.45
C CYS A 37 -3.66 -8.62 3.62
N SER A 38 -3.25 -8.06 4.75
CA SER A 38 -4.00 -8.06 6.00
C SER A 38 -4.23 -6.64 6.49
N SER A 39 -5.50 -6.27 6.68
CA SER A 39 -5.89 -4.96 7.18
C SER A 39 -5.80 -4.97 8.70
N ARG A 40 -4.99 -4.07 9.27
CA ARG A 40 -4.76 -3.94 10.71
C ARG A 40 -4.84 -2.46 11.10
N GLU A 41 -5.03 -2.18 12.38
CA GLU A 41 -5.04 -0.79 12.90
C GLU A 41 -3.73 -0.06 12.60
N VAL A 42 -2.62 -0.79 12.55
CA VAL A 42 -1.30 -0.27 12.18
C VAL A 42 -1.11 -0.14 10.66
N GLY A 43 -2.11 -0.40 9.82
CA GLY A 43 -2.04 -0.33 8.37
C GLY A 43 -2.28 -1.66 7.66
N LEU A 44 -2.27 -1.62 6.34
CA LEU A 44 -2.37 -2.77 5.44
C LEU A 44 -0.98 -3.40 5.28
N ILE A 45 -0.81 -4.63 5.74
CA ILE A 45 0.44 -5.39 5.63
C ILE A 45 0.28 -6.41 4.49
N CYS A 46 1.10 -6.31 3.45
CA CYS A 46 1.10 -7.23 2.32
C CYS A 46 2.41 -8.02 2.29
N VAL A 47 2.30 -9.35 2.27
CA VAL A 47 3.45 -10.27 2.24
C VAL A 47 3.35 -11.15 1.00
N ASP A 48 4.42 -11.17 0.21
CA ASP A 48 4.58 -12.09 -0.91
C ASP A 48 4.71 -13.51 -0.35
N THR A 49 3.73 -14.36 -0.68
CA THR A 49 3.65 -15.73 -0.17
C THR A 49 4.79 -16.63 -0.66
N SER A 50 5.44 -16.26 -1.76
CA SER A 50 6.56 -17.01 -2.34
C SER A 50 7.92 -16.68 -1.72
N THR A 51 8.10 -15.45 -1.23
CA THR A 51 9.39 -14.97 -0.71
C THR A 51 9.36 -14.55 0.75
N SER A 52 8.18 -14.48 1.37
CA SER A 52 7.95 -13.96 2.74
C SER A 52 8.40 -12.51 2.94
N ARG A 53 8.72 -11.77 1.87
CA ARG A 53 9.04 -10.34 1.91
C ARG A 53 7.76 -9.54 1.73
N GLY A 54 7.72 -8.33 2.27
CA GLY A 54 6.49 -7.55 2.25
C GLY A 54 6.69 -6.06 2.44
N PHE A 55 5.56 -5.36 2.43
CA PHE A 55 5.46 -3.93 2.67
C PHE A 55 4.23 -3.61 3.51
N ARG A 56 4.24 -2.42 4.14
CA ARG A 56 3.12 -1.90 4.92
C ARG A 56 2.68 -0.55 4.35
N LEU A 57 1.39 -0.42 4.06
CA LEU A 57 0.75 0.85 3.72
C LEU A 57 -0.06 1.33 4.93
N ALA A 58 0.18 2.55 5.40
CA ALA A 58 -0.61 3.16 6.47
C ALA A 58 -0.72 4.67 6.20
N GLN A 59 -1.78 5.28 6.74
CA GLN A 59 -1.85 6.73 6.77
C GLN A 59 -0.64 7.25 7.56
N GLN A 60 0.01 8.29 7.05
CA GLN A 60 1.25 8.84 7.63
C GLN A 60 2.44 7.85 7.68
N SER A 61 2.47 6.80 6.85
CA SER A 61 3.68 5.97 6.68
C SER A 61 4.89 6.73 6.11
N TYR A 62 4.69 7.96 5.63
CA TYR A 62 5.72 8.78 5.04
C TYR A 62 5.82 10.10 5.81
N GLU A 63 7.03 10.40 6.26
CA GLU A 63 7.41 11.72 6.75
C GLU A 63 8.24 12.40 5.66
N PHE A 64 7.79 13.59 5.24
CA PHE A 64 8.54 14.43 4.32
C PHE A 64 9.40 15.39 5.13
N PHE A 65 10.70 15.35 4.91
CA PHE A 65 11.66 16.32 5.43
C PHE A 65 12.09 17.27 4.29
N PRO A 66 12.34 18.55 4.59
CA PRO A 66 12.85 19.51 3.61
C PRO A 66 14.26 19.16 3.11
#